data_AF-A0A1A0MKZ8-F1
#
_entry.id   AF-A0A1A0MKZ8-F1
#
_cell.length_a   1.000
_cell.length_b   1.000
_cell.length_c   1.000
_cell.angle_alpha   90.00
_cell.angle_beta   90.00
_cell.angle_gamma   90.00
#
_symmetry.space_group_name_H-M   'P 1'
#
loop_
_entity.id
_entity.type
_entity.pdbx_description
1 polymer ?
#
loop_
_entity_poly.entity_id
_entity_poly.type
_entity_poly.pdbx_seq_one_letter_code
_entity_poly.pdbx_strand_id
1 'polypeptide(L)'
;MFIASAQFPEGQVVSITGETRCYNGLEVDGVGAVGMPGGINYRFCAVCGSSIYMDAVFPHTGQRVFTIALGAFVDAVFPPPTTEFSTKFRHPWVPPIPGAVQIYDPLDGSLTVESGLKGGRPEQR
;
A
#
# COMPACT_ATOMS: atom_id res chain seq x y z
N MET A 1 12.41 1.47 2.65
CA MET A 1 12.11 1.65 1.20
C MET A 1 11.12 2.79 1.09
N PHE A 2 11.42 3.81 0.28
CA PHE A 2 10.45 4.84 -0.06
C PHE A 2 9.74 4.40 -1.33
N ILE A 3 8.41 4.43 -1.31
CA ILE A 3 7.59 4.11 -2.47
C ILE A 3 6.66 5.27 -2.76
N ALA A 4 6.63 5.71 -4.01
CA ALA A 4 5.52 6.48 -4.54
C ALA A 4 4.65 5.50 -5.32
N SER A 5 3.35 5.52 -5.04
CA SER A 5 2.40 4.60 -5.66
C SER A 5 1.04 5.26 -5.87
N ALA A 6 0.29 4.73 -6.83
CA ALA A 6 -1.10 5.09 -7.08
C ALA A 6 -2.01 3.91 -6.71
N GLN A 7 -3.20 4.21 -6.17
CA GLN A 7 -4.15 3.23 -5.69
C GLN A 7 -5.44 3.28 -6.51
N PHE A 8 -5.92 2.11 -6.94
CA PHE A 8 -7.13 1.95 -7.74
C PHE A 8 -8.02 0.90 -7.09
N PRO A 9 -9.27 1.22 -6.74
CA PRO A 9 -10.27 0.22 -6.39
C PRO A 9 -10.46 -0.77 -7.55
N GLU A 10 -10.83 -2.01 -7.24
CA GLU A 10 -11.04 -3.07 -8.24
C GLU A 10 -11.93 -2.64 -9.42
N GLY A 11 -12.99 -1.87 -9.18
CA GLY A 11 -13.87 -1.36 -10.23
C GLY A 11 -13.22 -0.36 -11.21
N GLN A 12 -12.04 0.19 -10.91
CA GLN A 12 -11.27 1.04 -11.82
C GLN A 12 -10.24 0.25 -12.64
N VAL A 13 -9.99 -1.02 -12.30
CA VAL A 13 -9.04 -1.87 -13.00
C VAL A 13 -9.73 -2.53 -14.19
N VAL A 14 -9.44 -2.05 -15.40
CA VAL A 14 -10.07 -2.56 -16.63
C VAL A 14 -9.60 -3.98 -16.96
N SER A 15 -8.30 -4.24 -16.86
CA SER A 15 -7.72 -5.56 -17.10
C SER A 15 -6.30 -5.66 -16.55
N ILE A 16 -5.90 -6.85 -16.15
CA ILE A 16 -4.51 -7.19 -15.84
C ILE A 16 -4.10 -8.32 -16.78
N THR A 17 -3.10 -8.07 -17.61
CA THR A 17 -2.62 -9.01 -18.63
C THR A 17 -1.14 -9.32 -18.44
N GLY A 18 -0.71 -10.49 -18.91
CA GLY A 18 0.66 -10.96 -18.75
C GLY A 18 0.86 -11.79 -17.48
N GLU A 19 1.94 -12.58 -17.47
CA GLU A 19 2.23 -13.48 -16.36
C GLU A 19 2.89 -12.76 -15.19
N THR A 20 2.39 -13.04 -13.98
CA THR A 20 2.96 -12.54 -12.73
C THR A 20 3.15 -13.67 -11.73
N ARG A 21 4.16 -13.52 -10.86
CA ARG A 21 4.32 -14.34 -9.65
C ARG A 21 3.76 -13.58 -8.46
N CYS A 22 3.14 -14.31 -7.53
CA CYS A 22 2.57 -13.76 -6.31
C CYS A 22 3.39 -14.21 -5.09
N TYR A 23 3.65 -13.28 -4.18
CA TYR A 23 4.15 -13.59 -2.84
C TYR A 23 3.23 -12.92 -1.82
N ASN A 24 2.83 -13.66 -0.80
CA ASN A 24 2.09 -13.15 0.35
C ASN A 24 2.76 -13.70 1.62
N GLY A 25 3.33 -12.81 2.44
CA GLY A 25 4.05 -13.20 3.66
C GLY A 25 3.18 -14.02 4.61
N LEU A 26 1.91 -13.62 4.79
CA LEU A 26 0.97 -14.34 5.66
C LEU A 26 0.79 -15.80 5.24
N GLU A 27 0.73 -16.06 3.93
CA GLU A 27 0.58 -17.43 3.41
C GLU A 27 1.89 -18.23 3.48
N VAL A 28 3.04 -17.57 3.38
CA VAL A 28 4.35 -18.23 3.28
C VAL A 28 4.97 -18.50 4.65
N ASP A 29 5.01 -17.50 5.53
CA ASP A 29 5.70 -17.58 6.83
C ASP A 29 4.80 -17.22 8.02
N GLY A 30 3.52 -16.93 7.77
CA GLY A 30 2.56 -16.53 8.80
C GLY A 30 2.68 -15.06 9.22
N VAL A 31 3.57 -14.27 8.60
CA VAL A 31 3.78 -12.87 8.93
C VAL A 31 3.02 -11.97 7.94
N GLY A 32 1.87 -11.48 8.38
CA GLY A 32 1.07 -10.50 7.64
C GLY A 32 1.52 -9.05 7.83
N ALA A 33 1.07 -8.17 6.94
CA ALA A 33 1.22 -6.73 7.14
C ALA A 33 0.26 -6.25 8.25
N VAL A 34 0.75 -5.38 9.14
CA VAL A 34 -0.06 -4.83 10.24
C VAL A 34 -1.29 -4.11 9.68
N GLY A 35 -2.46 -4.40 10.25
CA GLY A 35 -3.73 -3.86 9.77
C GLY A 35 -4.29 -4.52 8.51
N MET A 36 -3.64 -5.58 7.99
CA MET A 36 -4.08 -6.31 6.79
C MET A 36 -4.25 -7.81 7.11
N PRO A 37 -5.41 -8.25 7.62
CA PRO A 37 -5.66 -9.63 8.04
C PRO A 37 -5.59 -10.66 6.91
N GLY A 38 -5.85 -10.24 5.66
CA GLY A 38 -5.68 -11.09 4.48
C GLY A 38 -4.27 -11.06 3.90
N GLY A 39 -3.34 -10.36 4.54
CA GLY A 39 -2.03 -10.07 3.98
C GLY A 39 -2.08 -9.09 2.80
N ILE A 40 -0.94 -8.97 2.13
CA ILE A 40 -0.77 -8.19 0.90
C ILE A 40 -0.23 -9.14 -0.16
N ASN A 41 -0.86 -9.17 -1.33
CA ASN A 41 -0.36 -9.90 -2.48
C ASN A 41 0.62 -9.02 -3.22
N TYR A 42 1.91 -9.36 -3.18
CA TYR A 42 2.94 -8.68 -3.95
C TYR A 42 3.10 -9.38 -5.30
N ARG A 43 2.97 -8.63 -6.40
CA ARG A 43 2.96 -9.15 -7.77
C ARG A 43 4.22 -8.73 -8.51
N PHE A 44 4.94 -9.72 -9.02
CA PHE A 44 6.22 -9.54 -9.69
C PHE A 44 6.15 -10.01 -11.13
N CYS A 45 6.90 -9.35 -12.02
CA CYS A 45 7.12 -9.83 -13.38
C CYS A 45 7.78 -11.20 -13.32
N ALA A 46 7.18 -12.20 -13.98
CA ALA A 46 7.73 -13.56 -14.01
C ALA A 46 9.07 -13.68 -14.78
N VAL A 47 9.45 -12.65 -15.54
CA VAL A 47 10.66 -12.65 -16.39
C VAL A 47 11.82 -11.91 -15.70
N CYS A 48 11.61 -10.66 -15.28
CA CYS A 48 12.67 -9.82 -14.72
C CYS A 48 12.61 -9.64 -13.20
N GLY A 49 11.55 -10.12 -12.53
CA GLY A 49 11.40 -10.01 -11.09
C GLY A 49 11.01 -8.62 -10.57
N SER A 50 10.76 -7.63 -11.43
CA SER A 50 10.32 -6.29 -10.99
C SER A 50 8.96 -6.36 -10.28
N SER A 51 8.84 -5.64 -9.16
CA SER A 51 7.55 -5.41 -8.50
C SER A 51 6.66 -4.55 -9.39
N ILE A 52 5.54 -5.10 -9.85
CA ILE A 52 4.64 -4.40 -10.78
C ILE A 52 3.52 -3.70 -10.00
N TYR A 53 2.83 -4.46 -9.16
CA TYR A 53 1.75 -3.96 -8.31
C TYR A 53 1.61 -4.82 -7.06
N MET A 54 0.79 -4.35 -6.13
CA MET A 54 0.32 -5.12 -5.00
C MET A 54 -1.18 -4.97 -4.87
N ASP A 55 -1.86 -6.01 -4.42
CA ASP A 55 -3.30 -5.97 -4.19
C ASP A 55 -3.66 -6.53 -2.82
N ALA A 56 -4.63 -5.90 -2.17
CA ALA A 56 -5.12 -6.34 -0.87
C ALA A 56 -6.56 -5.89 -0.64
N VAL A 57 -7.27 -6.61 0.23
CA VAL A 57 -8.62 -6.24 0.67
C VAL A 57 -8.49 -5.38 1.92
N PHE A 58 -8.97 -4.14 1.85
CA PHE A 58 -8.89 -3.20 2.97
C PHE A 58 -9.97 -3.55 4.00
N PRO A 59 -9.63 -3.82 5.27
CA PRO A 59 -10.59 -4.33 6.26
C PRO A 59 -11.80 -3.45 6.50
N HIS A 60 -11.62 -2.14 6.43
CA HIS A 60 -12.66 -1.16 6.77
C HIS A 60 -13.68 -0.98 5.66
N THR A 61 -13.29 -1.23 4.42
CA THR A 61 -14.17 -1.06 3.25
C THR A 61 -14.60 -2.41 2.67
N GLY A 62 -13.89 -3.49 2.98
CA GLY A 62 -14.05 -4.79 2.32
C GLY A 62 -13.68 -4.77 0.83
N GLN A 63 -13.13 -3.65 0.33
CA GLN A 63 -12.82 -3.47 -1.09
C GLN A 63 -11.39 -3.90 -1.38
N ARG A 64 -11.20 -4.58 -2.50
CA ARG A 64 -9.87 -4.83 -3.05
C ARG A 64 -9.33 -3.56 -3.69
N VAL A 65 -8.10 -3.21 -3.32
CA VAL A 65 -7.36 -2.07 -3.85
C VAL A 65 -6.08 -2.57 -4.49
N PHE A 66 -5.80 -2.07 -5.69
CA PHE A 66 -4.58 -2.31 -6.44
C PHE A 66 -3.66 -1.10 -6.28
N THR A 67 -2.47 -1.33 -5.75
CA THR A 67 -1.44 -0.30 -5.58
C THR A 67 -0.32 -0.52 -6.58
N ILE A 68 -0.09 0.44 -7.46
CA ILE A 68 0.89 0.37 -8.55
C ILE A 68 2.01 1.36 -8.25
N ALA A 69 3.27 0.91 -8.33
CA ALA A 69 4.42 1.79 -8.15
C ALA A 69 4.45 2.84 -9.26
N LEU A 70 4.67 4.13 -8.93
CA LEU A 70 4.58 5.20 -9.93
C LEU A 70 5.58 5.03 -11.09
N GLY A 71 6.78 4.50 -10.81
CA GLY A 71 7.78 4.21 -11.84
C GLY A 71 7.40 3.12 -12.83
N ALA A 72 6.29 2.40 -12.62
CA ALA A 72 5.76 1.42 -13.56
C ALA A 72 4.82 2.05 -14.61
N PHE A 73 4.37 3.30 -14.42
CA PHE A 73 3.59 3.99 -15.43
C PHE A 73 4.48 4.57 -16.52
N VAL A 74 3.98 4.53 -17.76
CA VAL A 74 4.59 5.19 -18.91
C VAL A 74 4.14 6.65 -19.06
N ASP A 75 3.37 7.17 -18.09
CA ASP A 75 2.85 8.54 -18.10
C ASP A 75 3.85 9.50 -17.44
N ALA A 76 4.49 10.33 -18.26
CA ALA A 76 5.48 11.31 -17.82
C ALA A 76 4.89 12.46 -16.97
N VAL A 77 3.58 12.68 -17.02
CA VAL A 77 2.89 13.77 -16.31
C VAL A 77 1.92 13.23 -15.26
N PHE A 78 2.16 12.02 -14.76
CA PHE A 78 1.32 11.41 -13.74
C PHE A 78 1.17 12.34 -12.52
N PRO A 79 -0.04 12.48 -11.96
CA PRO A 79 -0.31 13.44 -10.89
C PRO A 79 0.62 13.28 -9.67
N PRO A 80 0.94 14.38 -8.95
CA PRO A 80 1.74 14.31 -7.74
C PRO A 80 0.98 13.56 -6.64
N PRO A 81 1.69 12.96 -5.66
CA PRO A 81 1.06 12.28 -4.54
C PRO A 81 0.16 13.21 -3.72
N THR A 82 -1.03 12.75 -3.40
CA THR A 82 -1.99 13.47 -2.55
C THR A 82 -1.90 13.09 -1.07
N THR A 83 -1.13 12.05 -0.77
CA THR A 83 -1.13 11.38 0.53
C THR A 83 0.27 10.87 0.87
N GLU A 84 0.66 10.99 2.13
CA GLU A 84 1.86 10.35 2.69
C GLU A 84 1.46 9.45 3.87
N PHE A 85 2.06 8.27 3.99
CA PHE A 85 1.91 7.41 5.16
C PHE A 85 3.29 6.92 5.63
N SER A 86 3.34 6.40 6.84
CA SER A 86 4.58 6.00 7.51
C SER A 86 5.63 7.12 7.66
N THR A 87 5.15 8.34 7.85
CA THR A 87 5.98 9.55 7.93
C THR A 87 6.88 9.58 9.17
N LYS A 88 6.54 8.82 10.23
CA LYS A 88 7.38 8.63 11.42
C LYS A 88 8.72 7.95 11.09
N PHE A 89 8.74 7.06 10.11
CA PHE A 89 9.95 6.38 9.64
C PHE A 89 10.63 7.11 8.48
N ARG A 90 10.19 8.33 8.16
CA ARG A 90 10.80 9.13 7.11
C ARG A 90 12.24 9.45 7.45
N HIS A 91 13.13 9.23 6.48
CA HIS A 91 14.52 9.66 6.65
C HIS A 91 14.60 11.20 6.69
N PRO A 92 15.44 11.79 7.56
CA PRO A 92 15.47 13.24 7.75
C PRO A 92 15.77 14.09 6.50
N TRP A 93 16.40 13.51 5.48
CA TRP A 93 16.74 14.19 4.22
C TRP A 93 15.62 14.18 3.18
N VAL A 94 14.52 13.46 3.42
CA VAL A 94 13.33 13.47 2.55
C VAL A 94 12.35 14.52 3.09
N PRO A 95 12.05 15.60 2.33
CA PRO A 95 11.09 16.59 2.77
C PRO A 95 9.65 16.05 2.67
N PRO A 96 8.68 16.64 3.41
CA PRO A 96 7.26 16.40 3.16
C PRO A 96 6.85 16.78 1.75
N ILE A 97 5.94 16.00 1.15
CA ILE A 97 5.36 16.33 -0.15
C ILE A 97 4.38 17.50 0.02
N PRO A 98 4.60 18.63 -0.68
CA PRO A 98 3.70 19.78 -0.58
C PRO A 98 2.27 19.44 -0.97
N GLY A 99 1.31 19.80 -0.11
CA GLY A 99 -0.11 19.59 -0.34
C GLY A 99 -0.61 18.15 -0.10
N ALA A 100 0.28 17.20 0.20
CA ALA A 100 -0.12 15.85 0.54
C ALA A 100 -0.62 15.75 1.98
N VAL A 101 -1.70 15.00 2.20
CA VAL A 101 -2.23 14.71 3.53
C VAL A 101 -1.39 13.61 4.17
N GLN A 102 -0.86 13.87 5.37
CA GLN A 102 -0.18 12.83 6.15
C GLN A 102 -1.22 11.98 6.88
N ILE A 103 -1.32 10.72 6.48
CA ILE A 103 -2.15 9.73 7.15
C ILE A 103 -1.32 9.06 8.24
N TYR A 104 -2.03 8.78 9.32
CA TYR A 104 -1.54 8.06 10.48
C TYR A 104 -0.80 6.76 10.11
N ASP A 105 0.28 6.47 10.83
CA ASP A 105 1.17 5.34 10.53
C ASP A 105 0.71 4.06 11.26
N PRO A 106 0.35 2.99 10.54
CA PRO A 106 -0.10 1.74 11.16
C PRO A 106 0.93 1.12 12.11
N LEU A 107 2.19 1.51 12.05
CA LEU A 107 3.26 1.01 12.91
C LEU A 107 3.69 1.97 14.03
N ASP A 108 3.09 3.16 14.16
CA ASP A 108 3.53 4.11 15.19
C ASP A 108 3.10 3.77 16.62
N GLY A 109 2.28 2.72 16.78
CA GLY A 109 1.79 2.18 18.05
C GLY A 109 0.37 2.61 18.42
N SER A 110 -0.20 3.61 17.73
CA SER A 110 -1.58 4.03 17.91
C SER A 110 -2.62 3.19 17.12
N LEU A 111 -2.19 2.25 16.27
CA LEU A 111 -3.03 1.20 15.71
C LEU A 111 -2.65 -0.15 16.35
N THR A 112 -3.41 -0.60 17.34
CA THR A 112 -3.42 -2.00 17.76
C THR A 112 -3.92 -2.88 16.62
N VAL A 113 -3.54 -4.17 16.58
CA VAL A 113 -4.08 -5.16 15.63
C VAL A 113 -5.62 -5.11 15.61
N GLU A 114 -6.24 -4.95 16.77
CA GLU A 114 -7.70 -4.82 16.91
C GLU A 114 -8.27 -3.52 16.30
N SER A 115 -7.58 -2.39 16.47
CA SER A 115 -8.01 -1.10 15.89
C SER A 115 -7.76 -1.00 14.38
N GLY A 116 -6.67 -1.61 13.88
CA GLY A 116 -6.40 -1.80 12.46
C GLY A 116 -7.38 -2.75 11.78
N LEU A 117 -8.10 -3.58 12.54
CA LEU A 117 -9.21 -4.39 12.05
C LEU A 117 -10.56 -3.63 12.08
N LYS A 118 -10.80 -2.78 13.09
CA LYS A 118 -12.11 -2.16 13.33
C LYS A 118 -12.41 -0.88 12.57
N GLY A 119 -11.41 -0.15 12.08
CA GLY A 119 -11.64 1.03 11.24
C GLY A 119 -12.23 2.18 12.03
N GLY A 120 -11.35 2.95 12.65
CA GLY A 120 -11.72 4.12 13.41
C GLY A 120 -10.50 4.97 13.69
N ARG A 121 -10.73 6.27 13.85
CA ARG A 121 -9.70 7.20 14.32
C ARG A 121 -9.21 6.71 15.70
N PRO A 122 -7.90 6.63 15.96
CA PRO A 122 -7.40 6.27 17.29
C PRO A 122 -7.93 7.26 18.33
N GLU A 123 -8.34 6.78 19.50
CA GLU A 123 -8.63 7.65 20.64
C GLU A 123 -7.34 8.40 21.01
N GLN A 124 -7.37 9.73 20.90
CA GLN A 124 -6.28 10.58 21.39
C GLN A 124 -6.28 10.49 22.92
N ARG A 125 -5.17 10.00 23.49
CA ARG A 125 -4.92 10.03 24.94
C ARG A 125 -4.07 11.25 25.31
#